data_AF-A0A1C6DL13-F1
#
_entry.id   AF-A0A1C6DL13-F1
#
_cell.length_a   1.000
_cell.length_b   1.000
_cell.length_c   1.000
_cell.angle_alpha   90.00
_cell.angle_beta   90.00
_cell.angle_gamma   90.00
#
_symmetry.space_group_name_H-M   'P 1'
#
loop_
_entity.id
_entity.type
_entity.pdbx_description
1 polymer ?
#
loop_
_entity_poly.entity_id
_entity_poly.type
_entity_poly.pdbx_seq_one_letter_code
_entity_poly.pdbx_strand_id
1 'polypeptide(L)'
;MLQEFIEFGFNGWYAPSMNMHRSPFGGRNFEYYSEDSLLSAEMAVAECQAAYDHDVYPYIKHFAFNEQEINRNGMLCTWLTEQSAREIYLKPFEACVKASNGNTLAVMSSYNYVGTTWAGACSALLNDILRGEWGFQGMVLTDYFGNYGYMDADKAIRGGSDAMLGTAGNDAILTDQTSATSVLAMRNACHNILYTVANSRAYSPEVYMEATAMPAWQVTVFVVDGVLAAILIVLEALTLRGYLKKKKVRT
;
A
#
# COMPACT_ATOMS: atom_id res chain seq x y z
N MET A 1 -13.37 -10.67 11.71
CA MET A 1 -12.90 -9.69 10.71
C MET A 1 -11.40 -9.78 10.44
N LEU A 2 -10.48 -9.34 11.31
CA LEU A 2 -9.03 -9.38 10.97
C LEU A 2 -8.48 -10.80 10.78
N GLN A 3 -8.97 -11.77 11.55
CA GLN A 3 -8.72 -13.19 11.33
C GLN A 3 -9.17 -13.67 9.94
N GLU A 4 -10.33 -13.23 9.45
CA GLU A 4 -10.78 -13.56 8.09
C GLU A 4 -9.89 -12.87 7.05
N PHE A 5 -9.44 -11.65 7.34
CA PHE A 5 -8.58 -10.86 6.47
C PHE A 5 -7.28 -11.59 6.15
N ILE A 6 -6.65 -12.19 7.17
CA ILE A 6 -5.42 -12.97 7.00
C ILE A 6 -5.66 -14.32 6.30
N GLU A 7 -6.83 -14.94 6.50
CA GLU A 7 -7.23 -16.19 5.82
C GLU A 7 -7.39 -15.97 4.31
N PHE A 8 -7.86 -14.80 3.89
CA PHE A 8 -7.93 -14.41 2.47
C PHE A 8 -6.61 -13.86 1.91
N GLY A 9 -5.53 -13.85 2.71
CA GLY A 9 -4.21 -13.42 2.26
C GLY A 9 -4.04 -11.90 2.12
N PHE A 10 -4.92 -11.10 2.73
CA PHE A 10 -4.79 -9.65 2.72
C PHE A 10 -3.78 -9.18 3.77
N ASN A 11 -2.98 -8.17 3.42
CA ASN A 11 -1.93 -7.61 4.28
C ASN A 11 -2.21 -6.17 4.72
N GLY A 12 -3.02 -5.44 3.95
CA GLY A 12 -3.35 -4.04 4.19
C GLY A 12 -4.85 -3.83 4.25
N TRP A 13 -5.31 -3.14 5.29
CA TRP A 13 -6.74 -2.98 5.59
C TRP A 13 -7.18 -1.53 5.41
N TYR A 14 -8.14 -1.26 4.51
CA TYR A 14 -8.67 0.08 4.26
C TYR A 14 -9.60 0.59 5.37
N ALA A 15 -9.04 0.71 6.57
CA ALA A 15 -9.67 1.16 7.79
C ALA A 15 -8.55 1.43 8.83
N PRO A 16 -8.85 2.14 9.92
CA PRO A 16 -10.13 2.79 10.23
C PRO A 16 -10.39 4.08 9.46
N SER A 17 -11.69 4.39 9.34
CA SER A 17 -12.22 5.67 8.86
C SER A 17 -12.44 6.61 10.06
N MET A 18 -11.82 7.80 10.07
CA MET A 18 -11.78 8.68 11.26
C MET A 18 -11.92 10.18 10.97
N ASN A 19 -12.58 10.54 9.87
CA ASN A 19 -13.01 11.93 9.68
C ASN A 19 -14.01 12.34 10.77
N MET A 20 -14.14 13.64 11.03
CA MET A 20 -14.95 14.13 12.15
C MET A 20 -16.43 14.26 11.77
N HIS A 21 -17.34 14.02 12.71
CA HIS A 21 -18.77 14.33 12.53
C HIS A 21 -19.03 15.84 12.57
N ARG A 22 -18.53 16.59 11.60
CA ARG A 22 -18.70 18.05 11.52
C ARG A 22 -20.17 18.48 11.40
N SER A 23 -20.99 17.63 10.79
CA SER A 23 -22.42 17.86 10.57
C SER A 23 -23.18 16.55 10.72
N PRO A 24 -24.39 16.55 11.32
CA PRO A 24 -25.23 15.35 11.40
C PRO A 24 -25.69 14.86 10.01
N PHE A 25 -25.56 15.69 8.97
CA PHE A 25 -25.90 15.34 7.59
C PHE A 25 -24.73 14.70 6.81
N GLY A 26 -23.61 14.38 7.48
CA GLY A 26 -22.49 13.68 6.86
C GLY A 26 -22.90 12.28 6.42
N GLY A 27 -22.95 12.04 5.10
CA GLY A 27 -23.42 10.76 4.54
C GLY A 27 -22.57 9.54 4.90
N ARG A 28 -21.36 9.76 5.45
CA ARG A 28 -20.42 8.73 5.91
C ARG A 28 -20.15 8.77 7.41
N ASN A 29 -20.94 9.51 8.19
CA ASN A 29 -20.81 9.50 9.66
C ASN A 29 -20.99 8.09 10.25
N PHE A 30 -21.72 7.19 9.57
CA PHE A 30 -21.91 5.82 10.06
C PHE A 30 -20.61 5.00 10.15
N GLU A 31 -19.55 5.38 9.42
CA GLU A 31 -18.25 4.71 9.43
C GLU A 31 -17.15 5.55 10.10
N TYR A 32 -17.51 6.70 10.66
CA TYR A 32 -16.62 7.55 11.45
C TYR A 32 -17.01 7.44 12.93
N TYR A 33 -16.12 7.85 13.84
CA TYR A 33 -16.33 7.62 15.27
C TYR A 33 -17.17 8.71 15.94
N SER A 34 -16.73 9.97 15.89
CA SER A 34 -17.30 11.03 16.72
C SER A 34 -17.10 12.43 16.15
N GLU A 35 -17.84 13.39 16.70
CA GLU A 35 -17.57 14.83 16.59
C GLU A 35 -16.46 15.29 17.56
N ASP A 36 -16.19 14.50 18.60
CA ASP A 36 -15.13 14.74 19.59
C ASP A 36 -13.80 14.12 19.14
N SER A 37 -12.75 14.93 19.08
CA SER A 37 -11.47 14.53 18.51
C SER A 37 -10.68 13.57 19.39
N LEU A 38 -10.87 13.61 20.72
CA LEU A 38 -10.24 12.69 21.65
C LEU A 38 -10.87 11.29 21.56
N LEU A 39 -12.20 11.21 21.56
CA LEU A 39 -12.91 9.94 21.39
C LEU A 39 -12.59 9.30 20.04
N SER A 40 -12.60 10.09 18.95
CA SER A 40 -12.19 9.60 17.63
C SER A 40 -10.74 9.09 17.63
N ALA A 41 -9.83 9.74 18.34
CA ALA A 41 -8.45 9.30 18.47
C ALA A 41 -8.32 7.98 19.26
N GLU A 42 -8.98 7.86 20.41
CA GLU A 42 -8.92 6.64 21.23
C GLU A 42 -9.46 5.42 20.49
N MET A 43 -10.59 5.58 19.79
CA MET A 43 -11.19 4.51 18.99
C MET A 43 -10.31 4.12 17.80
N ALA A 44 -9.79 5.11 17.06
CA ALA A 44 -8.92 4.87 15.92
C ALA A 44 -7.62 4.15 16.31
N VAL A 45 -6.99 4.55 17.43
CA VAL A 45 -5.79 3.91 17.96
C VAL A 45 -6.08 2.47 18.37
N ALA A 46 -7.20 2.22 19.06
CA ALA A 46 -7.58 0.87 19.45
C ALA A 46 -7.79 -0.06 18.24
N GLU A 47 -8.41 0.44 17.17
CA GLU A 47 -8.63 -0.33 15.94
C GLU A 47 -7.33 -0.55 15.16
N CYS A 48 -6.41 0.42 15.15
CA CYS A 48 -5.07 0.23 14.60
C CYS A 48 -4.27 -0.81 15.41
N GLN A 49 -4.35 -0.78 16.75
CA GLN A 49 -3.67 -1.77 17.60
C GLN A 49 -4.18 -3.19 17.32
N ALA A 50 -5.49 -3.35 17.14
CA ALA A 50 -6.05 -4.64 16.76
C ALA A 50 -5.50 -5.11 15.39
N ALA A 51 -5.29 -4.22 14.43
CA ALA A 51 -4.67 -4.57 13.15
C ALA A 51 -3.21 -5.03 13.33
N TYR A 52 -2.44 -4.34 14.19
CA TYR A 52 -1.06 -4.69 14.50
C TYR A 52 -0.93 -6.06 15.18
N ASP A 53 -1.85 -6.41 16.07
CA ASP A 53 -1.88 -7.73 16.74
C ASP A 53 -2.04 -8.90 15.75
N HIS A 54 -2.44 -8.61 14.50
CA HIS A 54 -2.58 -9.56 13.40
C HIS A 54 -1.58 -9.33 12.25
N ASP A 55 -0.53 -8.51 12.46
CA ASP A 55 0.49 -8.13 11.47
C ASP A 55 -0.08 -7.50 10.18
N VAL A 56 -1.30 -6.94 10.26
CA VAL A 56 -1.97 -6.24 9.17
C VAL A 56 -1.74 -4.74 9.34
N TYR A 57 -1.27 -4.05 8.30
CA TYR A 57 -1.15 -2.60 8.37
C TYR A 57 -2.48 -1.92 8.00
N PRO A 58 -3.00 -1.03 8.85
CA PRO A 58 -4.19 -0.24 8.54
C PRO A 58 -3.86 0.90 7.58
N TYR A 59 -4.83 1.30 6.77
CA TYR A 59 -4.84 2.57 6.03
C TYR A 59 -5.79 3.52 6.72
N ILE A 60 -5.27 4.38 7.59
CA ILE A 60 -6.08 5.39 8.26
C ILE A 60 -6.60 6.40 7.23
N LYS A 61 -7.91 6.68 7.26
CA LYS A 61 -8.57 7.42 6.18
C LYS A 61 -9.74 8.30 6.65
N HIS A 62 -10.15 9.30 5.88
CA HIS A 62 -9.52 9.83 4.66
C HIS A 62 -8.72 11.06 5.06
N PHE A 63 -7.42 11.05 4.77
CA PHE A 63 -6.48 12.07 5.20
C PHE A 63 -6.40 13.21 4.17
N ALA A 64 -7.00 14.38 4.39
CA ALA A 64 -7.77 14.80 5.56
C ALA A 64 -8.95 15.68 5.13
N PHE A 65 -9.79 16.03 6.10
CA PHE A 65 -10.86 17.03 5.95
C PHE A 65 -11.98 16.63 4.95
N ASN A 66 -12.37 15.35 4.96
CA ASN A 66 -13.40 14.79 4.09
C ASN A 66 -14.75 14.62 4.81
N GLU A 67 -15.25 15.69 5.43
CA GLU A 67 -16.48 15.64 6.26
C GLU A 67 -17.77 15.90 5.47
N GLN A 68 -17.70 16.10 4.15
CA GLN A 68 -18.87 16.36 3.30
C GLN A 68 -18.83 15.51 2.03
N GLU A 69 -19.92 14.78 1.79
CA GLU A 69 -20.06 13.91 0.62
C GLU A 69 -20.45 14.66 -0.65
N ILE A 70 -21.27 15.70 -0.52
CA ILE A 70 -21.71 16.51 -1.66
C ILE A 70 -20.49 17.13 -2.32
N ASN A 71 -20.30 16.82 -3.60
CA ASN A 71 -19.18 17.28 -4.43
C ASN A 71 -17.78 16.88 -3.95
N ARG A 72 -17.62 15.84 -3.11
CA ARG A 72 -16.28 15.39 -2.68
C ARG A 72 -15.34 15.08 -3.86
N ASN A 73 -15.88 14.63 -4.99
CA ASN A 73 -15.14 14.36 -6.23
C ASN A 73 -15.24 15.51 -7.26
N GLY A 74 -15.77 16.66 -6.87
CA GLY A 74 -15.99 17.84 -7.71
C GLY A 74 -15.16 19.04 -7.26
N MET A 75 -13.89 18.80 -6.87
CA MET A 75 -12.96 19.83 -6.37
C MET A 75 -13.51 20.63 -5.18
N LEU A 76 -14.13 19.96 -4.21
CA LEU A 76 -14.63 20.58 -2.99
C LEU A 76 -13.48 21.21 -2.18
N CYS A 77 -13.43 22.54 -2.13
CA CYS A 77 -12.45 23.29 -1.34
C CYS A 77 -12.85 23.36 0.13
N THR A 78 -12.05 22.75 0.99
CA THR A 78 -12.21 22.82 2.45
C THR A 78 -11.30 23.90 3.01
N TRP A 79 -11.91 24.90 3.66
CA TRP A 79 -11.24 26.02 4.28
C TRP A 79 -11.32 25.89 5.79
N LEU A 80 -10.19 26.09 6.45
CA LEU A 80 -10.04 25.88 7.87
C LEU A 80 -8.89 26.74 8.40
N THR A 81 -8.88 26.98 9.71
CA THR A 81 -7.73 27.57 10.38
C THR A 81 -6.77 26.45 10.77
N GLU A 82 -5.48 26.78 10.91
CA GLU A 82 -4.49 25.82 11.41
C GLU A 82 -4.92 25.26 12.78
N GLN A 83 -5.41 26.10 13.70
CA GLN A 83 -5.89 25.64 15.00
C GLN A 83 -6.96 24.55 14.86
N SER A 84 -8.00 24.79 14.05
CA SER A 84 -9.04 23.78 13.82
C SER A 84 -8.49 22.52 13.14
N ALA A 85 -7.50 22.67 12.26
CA ALA A 85 -6.83 21.53 11.65
C ALA A 85 -6.18 20.65 12.72
N ARG A 86 -5.33 21.24 13.56
CA ARG A 86 -4.49 20.55 14.54
C ARG A 86 -5.27 19.97 15.72
N GLU A 87 -6.23 20.74 16.25
CA GLU A 87 -6.93 20.39 17.49
C GLU A 87 -8.13 19.44 17.24
N ILE A 88 -8.70 19.47 16.03
CA ILE A 88 -9.94 18.75 15.73
C ILE A 88 -9.69 17.68 14.65
N TYR A 89 -9.50 18.09 13.41
CA TYR A 89 -9.60 17.17 12.26
C TYR A 89 -8.40 16.24 12.10
N LEU A 90 -7.20 16.73 12.42
CA LEU A 90 -5.96 15.97 12.30
C LEU A 90 -5.65 15.13 13.54
N LYS A 91 -6.33 15.40 14.66
CA LYS A 91 -6.00 14.81 15.95
C LYS A 91 -6.09 13.27 15.98
N PRO A 92 -7.12 12.62 15.40
CA PRO A 92 -7.17 11.16 15.36
C PRO A 92 -6.03 10.55 14.55
N PHE A 93 -5.69 11.17 13.41
CA PHE A 93 -4.59 10.71 12.56
C PHE A 93 -3.23 10.88 13.25
N GLU A 94 -2.99 12.02 13.91
CA GLU A 94 -1.79 12.26 14.70
C GLU A 94 -1.61 11.19 15.79
N ALA A 95 -2.70 10.86 16.50
CA ALA A 95 -2.69 9.86 17.56
C ALA A 95 -2.30 8.48 17.02
N CYS A 96 -2.89 8.03 15.90
CA CYS A 96 -2.54 6.76 15.26
C CYS A 96 -1.07 6.71 14.82
N VAL A 97 -0.57 7.79 14.20
CA VAL A 97 0.85 7.86 13.77
C VAL A 97 1.78 7.73 14.97
N LYS A 98 1.52 8.49 16.05
CA LYS A 98 2.36 8.48 17.26
C LYS A 98 2.23 7.19 18.07
N ALA A 99 1.08 6.52 18.02
CA ALA A 99 0.84 5.27 18.73
C ALA A 99 1.35 4.02 17.98
N SER A 100 1.79 4.16 16.72
CA SER A 100 2.25 3.04 15.90
C SER A 100 3.39 2.25 16.55
N ASN A 101 4.26 2.88 17.35
CA ASN A 101 5.33 2.23 18.13
C ASN A 101 6.23 1.27 17.31
N GLY A 102 6.50 1.62 16.04
CA GLY A 102 7.31 0.79 15.13
C GLY A 102 6.51 -0.23 14.32
N ASN A 103 5.20 -0.36 14.57
CA ASN A 103 4.30 -1.09 13.68
C ASN A 103 4.07 -0.32 12.39
N THR A 104 3.85 -1.06 11.32
CA THR A 104 3.61 -0.48 10.00
C THR A 104 2.22 0.14 9.91
N LEU A 105 2.17 1.40 9.48
CA LEU A 105 0.94 2.16 9.24
C LEU A 105 0.94 2.69 7.80
N ALA A 106 -0.22 2.67 7.14
CA ALA A 106 -0.43 3.34 5.87
C ALA A 106 -1.50 4.44 6.02
N VAL A 107 -1.54 5.37 5.07
CA VAL A 107 -2.51 6.46 5.04
C VAL A 107 -3.22 6.48 3.70
N MET A 108 -4.52 6.72 3.69
CA MET A 108 -5.27 6.99 2.45
C MET A 108 -5.63 8.48 2.38
N SER A 109 -5.13 9.19 1.38
CA SER A 109 -5.42 10.61 1.20
C SER A 109 -6.86 10.85 0.69
N SER A 110 -7.44 12.02 0.96
CA SER A 110 -8.84 12.32 0.60
C SER A 110 -9.01 12.92 -0.81
N TYR A 111 -10.26 12.97 -1.26
CA TYR A 111 -10.64 13.58 -2.54
C TYR A 111 -10.66 15.11 -2.52
N ASN A 112 -11.04 15.70 -1.39
CA ASN A 112 -11.27 17.13 -1.30
C ASN A 112 -9.97 17.94 -1.43
N TYR A 113 -10.16 19.24 -1.60
CA TYR A 113 -9.10 20.22 -1.60
C TYR A 113 -8.92 20.78 -0.18
N VAL A 114 -7.68 21.04 0.19
CA VAL A 114 -7.28 21.81 1.36
C VAL A 114 -6.91 23.20 0.86
N GLY A 115 -7.80 24.16 1.07
CA GLY A 115 -7.76 25.43 0.36
C GLY A 115 -7.83 25.21 -1.15
N THR A 116 -6.73 25.46 -1.84
CA THR A 116 -6.63 25.38 -3.31
C THR A 116 -5.86 24.16 -3.82
N THR A 117 -5.40 23.27 -2.93
CA THR A 117 -4.61 22.10 -3.30
C THR A 117 -5.34 20.83 -2.95
N TRP A 118 -5.46 19.90 -3.91
CA TRP A 118 -6.00 18.56 -3.64
C TRP A 118 -5.20 17.87 -2.52
N ALA A 119 -5.87 17.26 -1.54
CA ALA A 119 -5.24 16.64 -0.37
C ALA A 119 -4.18 15.59 -0.75
N GLY A 120 -4.44 14.77 -1.78
CA GLY A 120 -3.48 13.78 -2.29
C GLY A 120 -2.22 14.37 -2.97
N ALA A 121 -2.18 15.68 -3.19
CA ALA A 121 -1.01 16.39 -3.72
C ALA A 121 -0.52 17.53 -2.81
N CYS A 122 -1.03 17.62 -1.57
CA CYS A 122 -0.72 18.71 -0.66
C CYS A 122 0.56 18.42 0.14
N SER A 123 1.71 18.96 -0.30
CA SER A 123 3.00 18.77 0.39
C SER A 123 2.98 19.25 1.84
N ALA A 124 2.27 20.35 2.13
CA ALA A 124 2.14 20.84 3.50
C ALA A 124 1.44 19.81 4.41
N LEU A 125 0.48 19.05 3.87
CA LEU A 125 -0.23 18.02 4.62
C LEU A 125 0.60 16.72 4.71
N LEU A 126 1.10 16.21 3.59
CA LEU A 126 1.70 14.87 3.52
C LEU A 126 3.19 14.85 3.87
N ASN A 127 3.96 15.87 3.46
CA ASN A 127 5.40 15.93 3.75
C ASN A 127 5.67 16.71 5.03
N ASP A 128 5.12 17.91 5.17
CA ASP A 128 5.49 18.79 6.30
C ASP A 128 4.85 18.28 7.60
N ILE A 129 3.53 18.13 7.65
CA ILE A 129 2.81 17.68 8.85
C ILE A 129 3.01 16.18 9.10
N LEU A 130 2.54 15.33 8.18
CA LEU A 130 2.47 13.89 8.41
C LEU A 130 3.87 13.27 8.60
N ARG A 131 4.81 13.55 7.68
CA ARG A 131 6.17 12.99 7.74
C ARG A 131 7.11 13.84 8.59
N GLY A 132 7.13 15.15 8.40
CA GLY A 132 8.07 16.06 9.04
C GLY A 132 7.80 16.24 10.53
N GLU A 133 6.58 16.57 10.91
CA GLU A 133 6.24 16.86 12.31
C GLU A 133 5.89 15.60 13.10
N TRP A 134 5.10 14.68 12.53
CA TRP A 134 4.62 13.50 13.26
C TRP A 134 5.54 12.30 13.13
N GLY A 135 6.48 12.32 12.17
CA GLY A 135 7.43 11.23 11.97
C GLY A 135 6.82 9.98 11.31
N PHE A 136 5.77 10.14 10.51
CA PHE A 136 5.15 9.01 9.81
C PHE A 136 6.13 8.26 8.90
N GLN A 137 6.25 6.95 9.13
CA GLN A 137 7.04 6.02 8.33
C GLN A 137 6.12 4.96 7.73
N GLY A 138 5.82 5.13 6.45
CA GLY A 138 4.89 4.27 5.72
C GLY A 138 4.49 4.90 4.40
N MET A 139 3.59 4.23 3.68
CA MET A 139 3.07 4.72 2.41
C MET A 139 1.77 5.50 2.56
N VAL A 140 1.64 6.53 1.73
CA VAL A 140 0.41 7.25 1.44
C VAL A 140 -0.13 6.74 0.11
N LEU A 141 -1.35 6.20 0.14
CA LEU A 141 -2.12 5.79 -1.02
C LEU A 141 -3.19 6.86 -1.28
N THR A 142 -3.55 7.14 -2.53
CA THR A 142 -4.71 8.00 -2.80
C THR A 142 -6.01 7.30 -2.43
N ASP A 143 -7.09 8.06 -2.15
CA ASP A 143 -8.43 7.52 -2.40
C ASP A 143 -8.55 7.09 -3.88
N TYR A 144 -9.61 6.37 -4.23
CA TYR A 144 -9.74 5.75 -5.55
C TYR A 144 -9.61 6.80 -6.68
N PHE A 145 -8.55 6.68 -7.46
CA PHE A 145 -8.12 7.57 -8.54
C PHE A 145 -9.07 7.45 -9.73
N GLY A 146 -10.19 8.16 -9.62
CA GLY A 146 -11.38 7.99 -10.46
C GLY A 146 -11.45 8.91 -11.69
N ASN A 147 -10.32 9.37 -12.23
CA ASN A 147 -10.24 10.20 -13.44
C ASN A 147 -11.15 11.45 -13.42
N TYR A 148 -11.31 12.08 -12.26
CA TYR A 148 -12.11 13.30 -12.10
C TYR A 148 -11.47 14.56 -12.73
N GLY A 149 -10.36 14.39 -13.46
CA GLY A 149 -9.62 15.46 -14.15
C GLY A 149 -8.69 16.28 -13.25
N TYR A 150 -8.85 16.22 -11.93
CA TYR A 150 -8.04 16.99 -10.99
C TYR A 150 -7.00 16.15 -10.22
N MET A 151 -7.25 14.84 -10.09
CA MET A 151 -6.28 13.91 -9.52
C MET A 151 -5.19 13.70 -10.55
N ASP A 152 -4.01 14.23 -10.26
CA ASP A 152 -2.86 14.32 -11.17
C ASP A 152 -1.70 13.56 -10.53
N ALA A 153 -1.19 12.53 -11.22
CA ALA A 153 -0.18 11.64 -10.66
C ALA A 153 1.17 12.34 -10.44
N ASP A 154 1.55 13.26 -11.33
CA ASP A 154 2.80 14.03 -11.22
C ASP A 154 2.79 14.99 -10.04
N LYS A 155 1.63 15.57 -9.73
CA LYS A 155 1.43 16.39 -8.52
C LYS A 155 1.34 15.53 -7.27
N ALA A 156 0.63 14.41 -7.33
CA ALA A 156 0.47 13.51 -6.19
C ALA A 156 1.82 13.03 -5.66
N ILE A 157 2.70 12.54 -6.54
CA ILE A 157 3.98 11.98 -6.12
C ILE A 157 4.92 13.01 -5.51
N ARG A 158 4.95 14.22 -6.08
CA ARG A 158 5.75 15.34 -5.53
C ARG A 158 5.13 15.92 -4.26
N GLY A 159 3.81 15.80 -4.14
CA GLY A 159 3.05 16.19 -2.97
C GLY A 159 3.20 15.24 -1.78
N GLY A 160 3.81 14.05 -1.97
CA GLY A 160 4.05 13.07 -0.91
C GLY A 160 3.11 11.86 -0.91
N SER A 161 2.25 11.71 -1.91
CA SER A 161 1.54 10.44 -2.16
C SER A 161 2.47 9.44 -2.83
N ASP A 162 2.48 8.19 -2.38
CA ASP A 162 3.40 7.18 -2.88
C ASP A 162 2.75 6.28 -3.94
N ALA A 163 1.45 6.03 -3.83
CA ALA A 163 0.70 5.18 -4.74
C ALA A 163 -0.66 5.77 -5.11
N MET A 164 -1.06 5.58 -6.37
CA MET A 164 -2.35 5.99 -6.88
C MET A 164 -3.27 4.76 -6.94
N LEU A 165 -4.26 4.72 -6.05
CA LEU A 165 -5.19 3.60 -6.01
C LEU A 165 -6.11 3.64 -7.22
N GLY A 166 -6.10 2.64 -8.08
CA GLY A 166 -7.11 2.54 -9.13
C GLY A 166 -7.07 1.24 -9.89
N THR A 167 -8.05 1.05 -10.76
CA THR A 167 -8.11 -0.11 -11.66
C THR A 167 -7.21 0.10 -12.87
N ALA A 168 -6.70 -1.00 -13.42
CA ALA A 168 -5.97 -0.98 -14.68
C ALA A 168 -6.76 -0.22 -15.77
N GLY A 169 -6.07 0.69 -16.47
CA GLY A 169 -6.66 1.55 -17.51
C GLY A 169 -7.18 2.90 -17.03
N ASN A 170 -6.94 3.29 -15.77
CA ASN A 170 -7.19 4.65 -15.30
C ASN A 170 -6.04 5.63 -15.66
N ASP A 171 -6.25 6.92 -15.41
CA ASP A 171 -5.29 8.00 -15.71
C ASP A 171 -4.29 8.21 -14.56
N ALA A 172 -4.07 7.21 -13.70
CA ALA A 172 -3.06 7.22 -12.65
C ALA A 172 -1.65 7.01 -13.24
N ILE A 173 -1.31 7.82 -14.23
CA ILE A 173 -0.11 7.67 -15.04
C ILE A 173 0.81 8.85 -14.77
N LEU A 174 2.02 8.55 -14.30
CA LEU A 174 3.07 9.55 -14.15
C LEU A 174 3.63 9.93 -15.53
N THR A 175 3.50 11.20 -15.92
CA THR A 175 3.91 11.67 -17.25
C THR A 175 5.35 12.17 -17.28
N ASP A 176 5.83 12.80 -16.20
CA ASP A 176 7.23 13.21 -16.08
C ASP A 176 8.01 12.15 -15.31
N GLN A 177 8.77 11.33 -16.04
CA GLN A 177 9.58 10.24 -15.46
C GLN A 177 11.08 10.54 -15.46
N THR A 178 11.49 11.73 -15.94
CA THR A 178 12.90 12.02 -16.22
C THR A 178 13.44 13.24 -15.49
N SER A 179 12.59 14.17 -15.05
CA SER A 179 13.08 15.30 -14.26
C SER A 179 13.67 14.83 -12.93
N ALA A 180 14.71 15.52 -12.45
CA ALA A 180 15.38 15.16 -11.21
C ALA A 180 14.42 15.14 -10.01
N THR A 181 13.47 16.09 -9.95
CA THR A 181 12.47 16.14 -8.87
C THR A 181 11.50 14.97 -8.94
N SER A 182 11.09 14.54 -10.14
CA SER A 182 10.24 13.36 -10.29
C SER A 182 10.96 12.08 -9.91
N VAL A 183 12.21 11.90 -10.36
CA VAL A 183 13.01 10.71 -10.05
C VAL A 183 13.23 10.57 -8.54
N LEU A 184 13.49 11.68 -7.84
CA LEU A 184 13.59 11.67 -6.38
C LEU A 184 12.26 11.33 -5.71
N ALA A 185 11.15 11.91 -6.17
CA ALA A 185 9.82 11.60 -5.66
C ALA A 185 9.44 10.12 -5.87
N MET A 186 9.67 9.57 -7.07
CA MET A 186 9.50 8.14 -7.37
C MET A 186 10.35 7.25 -6.47
N ARG A 187 11.61 7.61 -6.24
CA ARG A 187 12.50 6.82 -5.38
C ARG A 187 11.99 6.78 -3.94
N ASN A 188 11.54 7.93 -3.43
CA ASN A 188 10.96 8.02 -2.09
C ASN A 188 9.64 7.23 -2.00
N ALA A 189 8.77 7.35 -3.01
CA ALA A 189 7.54 6.58 -3.10
C ALA A 189 7.79 5.07 -3.07
N CYS A 190 8.71 4.58 -3.92
CA CYS A 190 9.11 3.18 -3.92
C CYS A 190 9.67 2.75 -2.57
N HIS A 191 10.52 3.57 -1.94
CA HIS A 191 11.04 3.27 -0.60
C HIS A 191 9.92 3.12 0.42
N ASN A 192 8.96 4.05 0.47
CA ASN A 192 7.85 4.04 1.42
C ASN A 192 6.93 2.83 1.22
N ILE A 193 6.60 2.49 -0.03
CA ILE A 193 5.81 1.30 -0.36
C ILE A 193 6.53 0.04 0.09
N LEU A 194 7.81 -0.12 -0.29
CA LEU A 194 8.60 -1.29 0.05
C LEU A 194 8.81 -1.41 1.56
N TYR A 195 9.08 -0.30 2.25
CA TYR A 195 9.20 -0.27 3.71
C TYR A 195 7.90 -0.76 4.36
N THR A 196 6.76 -0.27 3.91
CA THR A 196 5.45 -0.68 4.46
C THR A 196 5.22 -2.18 4.25
N VAL A 197 5.38 -2.67 3.02
CA VAL A 197 5.09 -4.07 2.70
C VAL A 197 6.11 -5.03 3.35
N ALA A 198 7.39 -4.68 3.36
CA ALA A 198 8.44 -5.51 3.94
C ALA A 198 8.35 -5.64 5.47
N ASN A 199 7.81 -4.63 6.15
CA ASN A 199 7.56 -4.67 7.59
C ASN A 199 6.11 -5.10 7.91
N SER A 200 5.47 -5.86 7.03
CA SER A 200 4.14 -6.43 7.23
C SER A 200 4.15 -7.95 7.15
N ARG A 201 3.01 -8.57 7.46
CA ARG A 201 2.80 -10.01 7.27
C ARG A 201 3.17 -10.53 5.88
N ALA A 202 3.11 -9.70 4.84
CA ALA A 202 3.49 -10.08 3.47
C ALA A 202 4.90 -10.68 3.38
N TYR A 203 5.80 -10.31 4.29
CA TYR A 203 7.17 -10.81 4.40
C TYR A 203 7.41 -11.64 5.68
N SER A 204 6.36 -12.05 6.38
CA SER A 204 6.50 -13.04 7.47
C SER A 204 7.09 -14.34 6.91
N PRO A 205 7.95 -15.06 7.66
CA PRO A 205 8.62 -16.25 7.15
C PRO A 205 7.67 -17.30 6.58
N GLU A 206 6.52 -17.50 7.21
CA GLU A 206 5.49 -18.46 6.79
C GLU A 206 4.89 -18.08 5.43
N VAL A 207 4.37 -16.86 5.31
CA VAL A 207 3.76 -16.37 4.06
C VAL A 207 4.79 -16.25 2.94
N TYR A 208 5.99 -15.78 3.26
CA TYR A 208 7.07 -15.63 2.27
C TYR A 208 7.53 -16.99 1.74
N MET A 209 7.72 -17.98 2.61
CA MET A 209 8.09 -19.33 2.19
C MET A 209 7.00 -20.00 1.36
N GLU A 210 5.72 -19.80 1.71
CA GLU A 210 4.60 -20.31 0.91
C GLU A 210 4.52 -19.63 -0.46
N ALA A 211 4.63 -18.30 -0.51
CA ALA A 211 4.56 -17.53 -1.76
C ALA A 211 5.75 -17.78 -2.70
N THR A 212 6.93 -18.09 -2.15
CA THR A 212 8.14 -18.40 -2.93
C THR A 212 8.35 -19.90 -3.16
N ALA A 213 7.50 -20.75 -2.57
CA ALA A 213 7.56 -22.18 -2.79
C ALA A 213 7.32 -22.48 -4.26
N MET A 214 8.20 -23.29 -4.84
CA MET A 214 8.03 -23.76 -6.20
C MET A 214 6.74 -24.58 -6.29
N PRO A 215 5.81 -24.24 -7.20
CA PRO A 215 4.58 -25.00 -7.39
C PRO A 215 4.88 -26.48 -7.62
N ALA A 216 4.06 -27.37 -7.05
CA ALA A 216 4.27 -28.82 -7.15
C ALA A 216 4.41 -29.32 -8.60
N TRP A 217 3.73 -28.68 -9.55
CA TRP A 217 3.85 -29.00 -10.98
C TRP A 217 5.22 -28.63 -11.54
N GLN A 218 5.82 -27.49 -11.13
CA GLN A 218 7.18 -27.10 -11.54
C GLN A 218 8.22 -28.07 -10.98
N VAL A 219 8.08 -28.44 -9.70
CA VAL A 219 8.91 -29.48 -9.09
C VAL A 219 8.79 -30.79 -9.87
N THR A 220 7.57 -31.17 -10.24
CA THR A 220 7.32 -32.39 -11.03
C THR A 220 8.00 -32.33 -12.39
N VAL A 221 7.90 -31.21 -13.11
CA VAL A 221 8.57 -31.01 -14.41
C VAL A 221 10.08 -31.14 -14.25
N PHE A 222 10.69 -30.48 -13.26
CA PHE A 222 12.14 -30.60 -13.04
C PHE A 222 12.61 -32.01 -12.70
N VAL A 223 11.81 -32.76 -11.92
CA VAL A 223 12.09 -34.16 -11.64
C VAL A 223 12.01 -35.00 -12.93
N VAL A 224 10.98 -34.81 -13.74
CA VAL A 224 10.81 -35.54 -15.02
C VAL A 224 11.96 -35.22 -15.97
N ASP A 225 12.32 -33.94 -16.14
CA ASP A 225 13.43 -33.51 -16.99
C ASP A 225 14.76 -34.10 -16.52
N GLY A 226 15.00 -34.10 -15.20
CA GLY A 226 16.19 -34.72 -14.60
C GLY A 226 16.27 -36.23 -14.88
N VAL A 227 15.15 -36.95 -14.78
CA VAL A 227 15.06 -38.38 -15.08
C VAL A 227 15.30 -38.63 -16.58
N LEU A 228 14.66 -37.86 -17.46
CA LEU A 228 14.84 -37.99 -18.91
C LEU A 228 16.28 -37.72 -19.33
N ALA A 229 16.92 -36.69 -18.76
CA ALA A 229 18.32 -36.39 -19.00
C ALA A 229 19.24 -37.54 -18.54
N ALA A 230 19.00 -38.12 -17.36
CA ALA A 230 19.75 -39.27 -16.88
C ALA A 230 19.59 -40.49 -17.80
N ILE A 231 18.37 -40.77 -18.28
CA ILE A 231 18.09 -41.84 -19.23
C ILE A 231 18.86 -41.61 -20.54
N LEU A 232 18.82 -40.39 -21.08
CA LEU A 232 19.55 -40.00 -22.30
C LEU A 232 21.06 -40.24 -22.16
N ILE A 233 21.65 -39.80 -21.04
CA ILE A 233 23.09 -40.00 -20.75
C ILE A 233 23.43 -41.49 -20.70
N VAL A 234 22.60 -42.31 -20.05
CA VAL A 234 22.82 -43.77 -19.97
C VAL A 234 22.71 -44.41 -21.36
N LEU A 235 21.70 -44.04 -22.15
CA LEU A 235 21.52 -44.56 -23.52
C LEU A 235 22.69 -44.17 -24.42
N GLU A 236 23.17 -42.93 -24.33
CA GLU A 236 24.33 -42.46 -25.09
C GLU A 236 25.61 -43.21 -24.70
N ALA A 237 25.85 -43.41 -23.40
CA ALA A 237 26.99 -44.19 -22.90
C ALA A 237 26.94 -45.65 -23.36
N LEU A 238 25.76 -46.29 -23.33
CA LEU A 238 25.57 -47.65 -23.82
C LEU A 238 25.81 -47.74 -25.34
N THR A 239 25.33 -46.76 -26.09
CA THR A 239 25.50 -46.68 -27.55
C THR A 239 26.98 -46.51 -27.92
N LEU A 240 27.70 -45.61 -27.25
CA LEU A 240 29.14 -45.41 -27.42
C LEU A 240 29.93 -46.67 -27.06
N ARG A 241 29.59 -47.34 -25.95
CA ARG A 241 30.23 -48.60 -25.55
C ARG A 241 30.01 -49.70 -26.59
N GLY A 242 28.80 -49.79 -27.14
CA GLY A 242 28.47 -50.73 -28.23
C GLY A 242 29.26 -50.44 -29.51
N TYR A 243 29.36 -49.17 -29.90
CA TYR A 243 30.15 -48.73 -31.05
C TYR A 243 31.65 -49.06 -30.88
N LEU A 244 32.24 -48.73 -29.73
CA LEU A 244 33.65 -49.00 -29.43
C LEU A 244 33.97 -50.50 -29.43
N LYS A 245 33.09 -51.35 -28.91
CA LYS A 245 33.23 -52.82 -29.01
C LYS A 245 33.24 -53.29 -30.46
N LYS A 246 32.30 -52.81 -31.29
CA LYS A 246 32.24 -53.19 -32.72
C LYS A 246 33.46 -52.70 -33.50
N LYS A 247 34.01 -51.53 -33.17
CA LYS A 247 35.24 -50.99 -33.79
C LYS A 247 36.47 -51.86 -33.48
N LYS A 248 36.62 -52.32 -32.23
CA LYS A 248 37.71 -53.24 -31.83
C LYS A 248 37.67 -54.61 -32.50
N VAL A 249 36.50 -55.09 -32.93
CA VAL A 249 36.35 -56.39 -33.63
C VAL A 249 36.71 -56.28 -35.11
N ARG A 250 36.78 -55.06 -35.67
CA ARG A 250 37.08 -54.78 -37.09
C ARG A 250 38.54 -54.41 -37.37
N THR A 251 39.38 -54.35 -36.35
CA THR A 251 40.84 -54.14 -36.42
C THR A 251 41.56 -55.39 -35.96
#